data_AF-A0A8D7ZST3-F1
#
_entry.id   AF-A0A8D7ZST3-F1
#
_cell.length_a   1.000
_cell.length_b   1.000
_cell.length_c   1.000
_cell.angle_alpha   90.00
_cell.angle_beta   90.00
_cell.angle_gamma   90.00
#
_symmetry.space_group_name_H-M   'P 1'
#
loop_
_entity.id
_entity.type
_entity.pdbx_description
1 polymer ?
#
loop_
_entity_poly.entity_id
_entity_poly.type
_entity_poly.pdbx_seq_one_letter_code
_entity_poly.pdbx_strand_id
1 'polypeptide(L)'
;QNLGCKVVKLTGETGTDLKLIAKGQIIVTTADKWDILSRRWKQRKNVQNIQLFIVDELQLIGGEEGPVLEVVCSRMRYISSQIEKQIRIIALSDARDVAQWLGCNANAIFNFHPSVRLELHVQGFNITHNTSRIAAMSKPVYNAVAKFSPHKPVIVFVSSRKLGRFDGD
;
A
#
# COMPACT_ATOMS: atom_id res chain seq x y z
N GLN A 1 -2.56 1.28 28.23
CA GLN A 1 -1.25 1.96 28.30
C GLN A 1 -1.02 2.70 27.00
N ASN A 2 -0.72 4.00 27.05
CA ASN A 2 -0.40 4.79 25.86
C ASN A 2 1.12 4.74 25.65
N LEU A 3 1.60 4.35 24.47
CA LEU A 3 3.03 4.11 24.21
C LEU A 3 3.89 5.38 24.24
N GLY A 4 3.29 6.56 24.31
CA GLY A 4 4.00 7.85 24.33
C GLY A 4 4.74 8.18 23.03
N CYS A 5 4.59 7.34 21.99
CA CYS A 5 5.27 7.51 20.71
C CYS A 5 4.62 8.60 19.87
N LYS A 6 5.44 9.50 19.34
CA LYS A 6 5.00 10.54 18.40
C LYS A 6 4.95 10.00 16.98
N VAL A 7 3.74 9.91 16.43
CA VAL A 7 3.49 9.55 15.04
C VAL A 7 3.39 10.83 14.20
N VAL A 8 4.07 10.87 13.06
CA VAL A 8 4.01 11.97 12.09
C VAL A 8 3.72 11.44 10.69
N LYS A 9 3.01 12.23 9.87
CA LYS A 9 2.75 11.93 8.46
C LYS A 9 3.42 12.95 7.58
N LEU A 10 4.18 12.50 6.56
CA LEU A 10 4.86 13.40 5.64
C LEU A 10 3.86 14.11 4.70
N THR A 11 4.13 15.38 4.43
CA THR A 11 3.28 16.24 3.60
C THR A 11 3.75 16.28 2.15
N GLY A 12 5.05 16.05 1.89
CA GLY A 12 5.69 16.24 0.59
C GLY A 12 6.45 17.56 0.47
N GLU A 13 6.33 18.44 1.47
CA GLU A 13 7.08 19.69 1.53
C GLU A 13 8.38 19.48 2.33
N THR A 14 9.53 19.57 1.66
CA THR A 14 10.83 19.20 2.24
C THR A 14 11.15 19.92 3.55
N GLY A 15 10.87 21.23 3.65
CA GLY A 15 11.18 22.02 4.85
C GLY A 15 10.36 21.58 6.07
N THR A 16 9.09 21.27 5.85
CA THR A 16 8.17 20.76 6.88
C THR A 16 8.50 19.31 7.24
N ASP A 17 8.73 18.45 6.24
CA ASP A 17 9.03 17.03 6.44
C ASP A 17 10.34 16.81 7.20
N LEU A 18 11.36 17.65 7.00
CA LEU A 18 12.60 17.62 7.78
C LEU A 18 12.37 17.94 9.27
N LYS A 19 11.42 18.82 9.60
CA LYS A 19 11.03 19.11 10.99
C LYS A 19 10.17 17.99 11.58
N LEU A 20 9.32 17.36 10.77
CA LEU A 20 8.48 16.23 11.19
C LEU A 20 9.34 15.01 11.52
N ILE A 21 10.25 14.62 10.63
CA ILE A 21 11.14 13.47 10.84
C ILE A 21 12.05 13.65 12.06
N ALA A 22 12.48 14.87 12.36
CA ALA A 22 13.30 15.16 13.53
C ALA A 22 12.55 14.96 14.86
N LYS A 23 11.21 15.07 14.85
CA LYS A 23 10.36 15.00 16.04
C LYS A 23 9.60 13.68 16.17
N GLY A 24 9.37 12.98 15.05
CA GLY A 24 8.59 11.75 15.01
C GLY A 24 9.42 10.52 15.36
N GLN A 25 8.81 9.60 16.11
CA GLN A 25 9.35 8.25 16.33
C GLN A 25 8.81 7.26 15.30
N ILE A 26 7.58 7.51 14.82
CA ILE A 26 6.95 6.73 13.75
C ILE A 26 6.60 7.70 12.62
N ILE A 27 7.10 7.42 11.41
CA ILE A 27 6.90 8.26 10.24
C ILE A 27 6.05 7.48 9.23
N VAL A 28 4.89 8.03 8.90
CA VAL A 28 3.98 7.49 7.86
C VAL A 28 4.15 8.31 6.60
N THR A 29 4.40 7.65 5.47
CA THR A 29 4.70 8.31 4.19
C THR A 29 4.25 7.47 3.01
N THR A 30 4.11 8.10 1.85
CA THR A 30 4.06 7.42 0.54
C THR A 30 5.47 7.30 -0.03
N ALA A 31 5.63 6.45 -1.06
CA ALA A 31 6.91 6.26 -1.75
C ALA A 31 7.45 7.58 -2.31
N ASP A 32 6.62 8.37 -3.00
CA ASP A 32 7.05 9.65 -3.61
C ASP A 32 7.59 10.65 -2.59
N LYS A 33 6.89 10.81 -1.46
CA LYS A 33 7.29 11.75 -0.41
C LYS A 33 8.59 11.31 0.24
N TRP A 34 8.76 10.01 0.45
CA TRP A 34 10.00 9.46 0.98
C TRP A 34 11.14 9.57 -0.03
N ASP A 35 10.88 9.42 -1.32
CA ASP A 35 11.87 9.57 -2.38
C ASP A 35 12.51 10.97 -2.35
N ILE A 36 11.68 12.02 -2.31
CA ILE A 36 12.14 13.41 -2.21
C ILE A 36 13.04 13.62 -0.98
N LEU A 37 12.66 13.04 0.17
CA LEU A 37 13.40 13.18 1.42
C LEU A 37 14.68 12.33 1.46
N SER A 38 14.71 11.18 0.81
CA SER A 38 15.85 10.26 0.86
C SER A 38 16.89 10.48 -0.24
N ARG A 39 16.58 11.22 -1.32
CA ARG A 39 17.57 11.56 -2.38
C ARG A 39 18.85 12.22 -1.86
N ARG A 40 18.77 13.09 -0.85
CA ARG A 40 19.93 13.75 -0.20
C ARG A 40 20.30 13.13 1.16
N TRP A 41 20.10 11.82 1.32
CA TRP A 41 20.31 11.12 2.59
C TRP A 41 21.70 11.36 3.21
N LYS A 42 22.78 11.51 2.40
CA LYS A 42 24.14 11.79 2.89
C LYS A 42 24.24 13.07 3.74
N GLN A 43 23.41 14.08 3.45
CA GLN A 43 23.36 15.34 4.20
C GLN A 43 22.33 15.32 5.34
N ARG A 44 21.49 14.27 5.42
CA ARG A 44 20.32 14.21 6.30
C ARG A 44 20.49 13.10 7.34
N LYS A 45 21.05 13.45 8.51
CA LYS A 45 21.26 12.50 9.63
C LYS A 45 19.97 11.78 10.06
N ASN A 46 18.83 12.46 10.02
CA ASN A 46 17.54 11.86 10.38
C ASN A 46 17.14 10.68 9.47
N VAL A 47 17.53 10.71 8.19
CA VAL A 47 17.30 9.60 7.26
C VAL A 47 18.26 8.45 7.54
N GLN A 48 19.53 8.76 7.84
CA GLN A 48 20.55 7.77 8.19
C GLN A 48 20.28 7.06 9.52
N ASN A 49 19.57 7.70 10.45
CA ASN A 49 19.28 7.18 11.78
C ASN A 49 18.02 6.30 11.85
N ILE A 50 17.39 5.99 10.71
CA ILE A 50 16.25 5.06 10.67
C ILE A 50 16.74 3.66 11.00
N GLN A 51 16.08 3.03 11.96
CA GLN A 51 16.40 1.68 12.41
C GLN A 51 15.46 0.61 11.83
N LEU A 52 14.23 1.01 11.48
CA LEU A 52 13.18 0.14 10.97
C LEU A 52 12.51 0.81 9.77
N PHE A 53 12.45 0.11 8.65
CA PHE A 53 11.79 0.54 7.43
C PHE A 53 10.73 -0.51 7.05
N ILE A 54 9.46 -0.14 7.16
CA ILE A 54 8.33 -1.00 6.82
C ILE A 54 7.79 -0.57 5.46
N VAL A 55 7.63 -1.52 4.57
CA VAL A 55 7.05 -1.33 3.25
C VAL A 55 5.79 -2.16 3.16
N ASP A 56 4.67 -1.48 2.95
CA ASP A 56 3.36 -2.13 2.80
C ASP A 56 2.98 -2.23 1.32
N GLU A 57 2.13 -3.20 0.98
CA GLU A 57 1.61 -3.43 -0.37
C GLU A 57 2.71 -3.54 -1.45
N LEU A 58 3.83 -4.20 -1.15
CA LEU A 58 5.00 -4.20 -2.05
C LEU A 58 4.76 -4.93 -3.38
N GLN A 59 3.69 -5.72 -3.50
CA GLN A 59 3.24 -6.29 -4.76
C GLN A 59 2.79 -5.23 -5.79
N LEU A 60 2.56 -3.99 -5.37
CA LEU A 60 2.29 -2.86 -6.26
C LEU A 60 3.54 -2.39 -7.05
N ILE A 61 4.70 -3.01 -6.85
CA ILE A 61 5.94 -2.69 -7.60
C ILE A 61 5.79 -2.83 -9.12
N GLY A 62 4.84 -3.65 -9.60
CA GLY A 62 4.54 -3.76 -11.04
C GLY A 62 3.55 -2.72 -11.58
N GLY A 63 3.02 -1.85 -10.70
CA GLY A 63 2.05 -0.81 -11.06
C GLY A 63 2.70 0.52 -11.48
N GLU A 64 1.85 1.54 -11.68
CA GLU A 64 2.26 2.88 -12.11
C GLU A 64 3.24 3.56 -11.13
N GLU A 65 2.99 3.45 -9.82
CA GLU A 65 3.87 4.00 -8.77
C GLU A 65 5.03 3.04 -8.40
N GLY A 66 5.09 1.88 -9.04
CA GLY A 66 6.06 0.81 -8.77
C GLY A 66 7.52 1.23 -8.88
N PRO A 67 7.94 1.97 -9.93
CA PRO A 67 9.32 2.41 -10.08
C PRO A 67 9.82 3.27 -8.91
N VAL A 68 8.96 4.13 -8.34
CA VAL A 68 9.34 4.98 -7.20
C VAL A 68 9.51 4.14 -5.94
N LEU A 69 8.60 3.18 -5.71
CA LEU A 69 8.69 2.23 -4.61
C LEU A 69 9.97 1.39 -4.69
N GLU A 70 10.31 0.89 -5.87
CA GLU A 70 11.55 0.15 -6.13
C GLU A 70 12.80 0.97 -5.79
N VAL A 71 12.85 2.21 -6.28
CA VAL A 71 13.97 3.13 -6.04
C VAL A 71 14.14 3.41 -4.55
N VAL A 72 13.03 3.64 -3.83
CA VAL A 72 13.04 3.90 -2.40
C VAL A 72 13.55 2.70 -1.60
N CYS A 73 13.02 1.50 -1.86
CA CYS A 73 13.44 0.27 -1.18
C CYS A 73 14.92 -0.04 -1.44
N SER A 74 15.35 0.05 -2.71
CA SER A 74 16.75 -0.15 -3.10
C SER A 74 17.67 0.87 -2.43
N ARG A 75 17.23 2.14 -2.34
CA ARG A 75 17.98 3.18 -1.64
C ARG A 75 18.11 2.91 -0.16
N MET A 76 17.05 2.47 0.52
CA MET A 76 17.12 2.14 1.95
C MET A 76 18.07 0.97 2.22
N ARG A 77 18.03 -0.08 1.37
CA ARG A 77 18.98 -1.19 1.43
C ARG A 77 20.43 -0.70 1.21
N TYR A 78 20.64 0.15 0.21
CA TYR A 78 21.95 0.73 -0.07
C TYR A 78 22.46 1.61 1.08
N ILE A 79 21.61 2.47 1.66
CA ILE A 79 21.95 3.30 2.83
C ILE A 79 22.42 2.39 3.96
N SER A 80 21.68 1.31 4.28
CA SER A 80 22.07 0.36 5.33
C SER A 80 23.46 -0.23 5.09
N SER A 81 23.80 -0.59 3.85
CA SER A 81 25.14 -1.09 3.54
C SER A 81 26.25 -0.04 3.65
N GLN A 82 25.95 1.23 3.36
CA GLN A 82 26.95 2.30 3.32
C GLN A 82 27.25 2.88 4.71
N ILE A 83 26.27 2.90 5.61
CA ILE A 83 26.45 3.44 6.97
C ILE A 83 26.95 2.38 7.96
N GLU A 84 27.15 1.15 7.51
CA GLU A 84 27.53 -0.02 8.35
C GLU A 84 26.61 -0.22 9.56
N LYS A 85 25.35 0.22 9.44
CA LYS A 85 24.28 0.00 10.43
C LYS A 85 23.16 -0.78 9.78
N GLN A 86 22.73 -1.82 10.47
CA GLN A 86 21.62 -2.65 10.01
C GLN A 86 20.31 -1.87 10.17
N ILE A 87 19.71 -1.49 9.04
CA ILE A 87 18.33 -1.03 8.99
C ILE A 87 17.47 -2.28 8.83
N ARG A 88 16.58 -2.55 9.79
CA ARG A 88 15.64 -3.65 9.67
C ARG A 88 14.60 -3.30 8.62
N ILE A 89 14.55 -4.04 7.52
CA ILE A 89 13.53 -3.88 6.49
C ILE A 89 12.48 -4.96 6.68
N ILE A 90 11.20 -4.55 6.73
CA ILE A 90 10.04 -5.45 6.75
C ILE A 90 9.20 -5.11 5.54
N ALA A 91 8.92 -6.10 4.69
CA ALA A 91 8.02 -5.95 3.57
C ALA A 91 6.76 -6.80 3.79
N LEU A 92 5.62 -6.19 3.57
CA LEU A 92 4.32 -6.84 3.55
C LEU A 92 3.92 -6.97 2.08
N SER A 93 3.76 -8.20 1.61
CA SER A 93 3.51 -8.51 0.20
C SER A 93 2.93 -9.91 0.04
N ASP A 94 2.19 -10.12 -1.05
CA ASP A 94 1.84 -11.45 -1.55
C ASP A 94 2.86 -12.00 -2.58
N ALA A 95 3.83 -11.18 -3.00
CA ALA A 95 4.81 -11.54 -4.01
C ALA A 95 6.03 -12.27 -3.42
N ARG A 96 6.31 -13.48 -3.94
CA ARG A 96 7.40 -14.35 -3.47
C ARG A 96 8.80 -13.85 -3.83
N ASP A 97 8.93 -13.23 -4.99
CA ASP A 97 10.23 -12.97 -5.62
C ASP A 97 10.91 -11.69 -5.14
N VAL A 98 10.28 -11.00 -4.18
CA VAL A 98 10.74 -9.71 -3.66
C VAL A 98 11.73 -9.86 -2.50
N ALA A 99 11.67 -10.99 -1.79
CA ALA A 99 12.47 -11.21 -0.58
C ALA A 99 13.99 -11.18 -0.82
N GLN A 100 14.46 -11.78 -1.93
CA GLN A 100 15.88 -11.81 -2.28
C GLN A 100 16.40 -10.38 -2.60
N TRP A 101 15.60 -9.60 -3.32
CA TRP A 101 15.91 -8.20 -3.65
C TRP A 101 15.92 -7.28 -2.43
N LEU A 102 15.22 -7.62 -1.35
CA LEU A 102 15.33 -6.90 -0.07
C LEU A 102 16.43 -7.44 0.85
N GLY A 103 17.02 -8.59 0.52
CA GLY A 103 18.08 -9.21 1.32
C GLY A 103 17.53 -9.97 2.53
N CYS A 104 16.27 -10.40 2.48
CA CYS A 104 15.68 -11.23 3.53
C CYS A 104 16.36 -12.61 3.56
N ASN A 105 16.66 -13.09 4.76
CA ASN A 105 17.07 -14.48 4.96
C ASN A 105 15.90 -15.41 4.60
N ALA A 106 16.17 -16.55 3.97
CA ALA A 106 15.16 -17.57 3.65
C ALA A 106 14.29 -17.97 4.87
N ASN A 107 14.87 -18.01 6.07
CA ASN A 107 14.15 -18.32 7.32
C ASN A 107 13.23 -17.18 7.81
N ALA A 108 13.32 -15.99 7.21
CA ALA A 108 12.52 -14.82 7.52
C ALA A 108 11.50 -14.48 6.42
N ILE A 109 11.27 -15.40 5.49
CA ILE A 109 10.26 -15.27 4.42
C ILE A 109 9.02 -16.05 4.85
N PHE A 110 7.96 -15.31 5.17
CA PHE A 110 6.66 -15.90 5.52
C PHE A 110 5.69 -15.64 4.38
N ASN A 111 5.40 -16.68 3.61
CA ASN A 111 4.47 -16.60 2.49
C ASN A 111 3.27 -17.52 2.73
N PHE A 112 2.10 -16.92 2.84
CA PHE A 112 0.86 -17.62 3.13
C PHE A 112 0.10 -17.85 1.83
N HIS A 113 -0.35 -19.09 1.63
CA HIS A 113 -1.19 -19.39 0.48
C HIS A 113 -2.53 -18.61 0.58
N PRO A 114 -3.07 -18.05 -0.52
CA PRO A 114 -4.36 -17.34 -0.52
C PRO A 114 -5.58 -18.17 -0.09
N SER A 115 -5.41 -19.43 0.32
CA SER A 115 -6.47 -20.35 0.74
C SER A 115 -7.16 -19.96 2.05
N VAL A 116 -6.90 -18.76 2.55
CA VAL A 116 -7.59 -18.16 3.69
C VAL A 116 -8.80 -17.33 3.21
N ARG A 117 -9.93 -18.04 3.10
CA ARG A 117 -11.30 -17.58 3.44
C ARG A 117 -11.98 -16.47 2.60
N LEU A 118 -12.13 -16.65 1.28
CA LEU A 118 -13.14 -15.89 0.51
C LEU A 118 -13.79 -16.75 -0.57
N GLU A 119 -15.12 -16.67 -0.71
CA GLU A 119 -15.89 -17.28 -1.79
C GLU A 119 -16.05 -16.27 -2.93
N LEU A 120 -15.44 -16.56 -4.09
CA LEU A 120 -15.43 -15.67 -5.25
C LEU A 120 -16.48 -16.10 -6.28
N HIS A 121 -17.37 -15.17 -6.64
CA HIS A 121 -18.35 -15.36 -7.72
C HIS A 121 -18.09 -14.34 -8.84
N VAL A 122 -17.89 -14.83 -10.07
CA VAL A 122 -17.68 -13.98 -11.25
C VAL A 122 -18.87 -14.11 -12.19
N GLN A 123 -19.52 -12.99 -12.52
CA GLN A 123 -20.62 -12.94 -13.48
C GLN A 123 -20.22 -12.08 -14.68
N GLY A 124 -20.10 -12.70 -15.85
CA GLY A 124 -19.77 -12.02 -17.10
C GLY A 124 -20.97 -11.34 -17.76
N PHE A 125 -20.75 -10.20 -18.41
CA PHE A 125 -21.76 -9.46 -19.17
C PHE A 125 -21.27 -9.20 -20.60
N ASN A 126 -21.91 -9.83 -21.58
CA ASN A 126 -21.57 -9.70 -23.01
C ASN A 126 -22.21 -8.46 -23.66
N ILE A 127 -21.95 -7.28 -23.09
CA ILE A 127 -22.43 -5.99 -23.63
C ILE A 127 -21.23 -5.06 -23.80
N THR A 128 -20.95 -4.68 -25.05
CA THR A 128 -19.80 -3.82 -25.39
C THR A 128 -20.03 -2.39 -24.91
N HIS A 129 -21.23 -1.83 -25.15
CA HIS A 129 -21.56 -0.46 -24.80
C HIS A 129 -21.64 -0.25 -23.27
N ASN A 130 -20.79 0.62 -22.74
CA ASN A 130 -20.56 0.74 -21.29
C ASN A 130 -21.83 1.13 -20.51
N THR A 131 -22.60 2.12 -20.98
CA THR A 131 -23.82 2.57 -20.30
C THR A 131 -24.86 1.47 -20.22
N SER A 132 -25.05 0.74 -21.32
CA SER A 132 -25.99 -0.40 -21.39
C SER A 132 -25.54 -1.55 -20.50
N ARG A 133 -24.23 -1.82 -20.42
CA ARG A 133 -23.66 -2.83 -19.54
C ARG A 133 -23.91 -2.49 -18.06
N ILE A 134 -23.65 -1.26 -17.65
CA ILE A 134 -23.86 -0.81 -16.27
C ILE A 134 -25.35 -0.88 -15.89
N ALA A 135 -26.25 -0.44 -16.78
CA ALA A 135 -27.69 -0.57 -16.56
C ALA A 135 -28.10 -2.05 -16.39
N ALA A 136 -27.59 -2.94 -17.25
CA ALA A 136 -27.85 -4.37 -17.17
C ALA A 136 -27.30 -5.03 -15.88
N MET A 137 -26.27 -4.45 -15.26
CA MET A 137 -25.70 -4.94 -13.99
C MET A 137 -26.55 -4.56 -12.76
N SER A 138 -27.46 -3.58 -12.86
CA SER A 138 -28.19 -3.05 -11.69
C SER A 138 -29.04 -4.10 -10.97
N LYS A 139 -29.85 -4.85 -11.72
CA LYS A 139 -30.69 -5.93 -11.15
C LYS A 139 -29.86 -7.12 -10.64
N PRO A 140 -28.84 -7.62 -11.36
CA PRO A 140 -27.92 -8.63 -10.85
C PRO A 140 -27.18 -8.23 -9.57
N VAL A 141 -26.74 -6.97 -9.43
CA VAL A 141 -26.12 -6.48 -8.19
C VAL A 141 -27.08 -6.60 -7.01
N TYR A 142 -28.32 -6.12 -7.15
CA TYR A 142 -29.34 -6.27 -6.11
C TYR A 142 -29.60 -7.74 -5.75
N ASN A 143 -29.76 -8.60 -6.76
CA ASN A 143 -29.98 -10.03 -6.54
C ASN A 143 -28.77 -10.70 -5.86
N ALA A 144 -27.54 -10.29 -6.17
CA ALA A 144 -26.34 -10.79 -5.54
C ALA A 144 -26.29 -10.39 -4.05
N VAL A 145 -26.64 -9.13 -3.73
CA VAL A 145 -26.75 -8.67 -2.34
C VAL A 145 -27.79 -9.49 -1.58
N ALA A 146 -29.00 -9.62 -2.12
CA ALA A 146 -30.09 -10.36 -1.49
C ALA A 146 -29.75 -11.85 -1.31
N LYS A 147 -29.05 -12.47 -2.27
CA LYS A 147 -28.67 -13.89 -2.24
C LYS A 147 -27.52 -14.17 -1.27
N PHE A 148 -26.44 -13.41 -1.35
CA PHE A 148 -25.19 -13.72 -0.65
C PHE A 148 -25.04 -13.01 0.71
N SER A 149 -25.76 -11.91 0.93
CA SER A 149 -25.61 -11.08 2.13
C SER A 149 -26.93 -10.42 2.57
N PRO A 150 -28.01 -11.18 2.81
CA PRO A 150 -29.34 -10.61 3.10
C PRO A 150 -29.39 -9.77 4.39
N HIS A 151 -28.55 -10.09 5.38
CA HIS A 151 -28.56 -9.45 6.70
C HIS A 151 -27.17 -9.00 7.16
N LYS A 152 -26.20 -8.91 6.24
CA LYS A 152 -24.83 -8.48 6.54
C LYS A 152 -24.45 -7.26 5.70
N PRO A 153 -23.55 -6.39 6.19
CA PRO A 153 -23.09 -5.22 5.43
C PRO A 153 -22.49 -5.61 4.08
N VAL A 154 -22.76 -4.79 3.05
CA VAL A 154 -22.23 -4.96 1.70
C VAL A 154 -21.55 -3.68 1.22
N ILE A 155 -20.43 -3.83 0.52
CA ILE A 155 -19.74 -2.76 -0.19
C ILE A 155 -19.89 -3.02 -1.69
N VAL A 156 -20.38 -2.03 -2.44
CA VAL A 156 -20.49 -2.08 -3.90
C VAL A 156 -19.52 -1.06 -4.50
N PHE A 157 -18.50 -1.55 -5.21
CA PHE A 157 -17.55 -0.71 -5.94
C PHE A 157 -18.11 -0.38 -7.34
N VAL A 158 -18.07 0.91 -7.71
CA VAL A 158 -18.56 1.42 -8.99
C VAL A 158 -17.47 2.17 -9.74
N SER A 159 -17.55 2.22 -11.07
CA SER A 159 -16.53 2.79 -11.94
C SER A 159 -16.49 4.32 -11.96
N SER A 160 -17.48 5.02 -11.37
CA SER A 160 -17.46 6.48 -11.30
C SER A 160 -18.23 7.03 -10.10
N ARG A 161 -17.86 8.24 -9.67
CA ARG A 161 -18.55 8.96 -8.57
C ARG A 161 -20.02 9.21 -8.86
N LYS A 162 -20.39 9.44 -10.12
CA LYS A 162 -21.79 9.69 -10.52
C LYS A 162 -22.66 8.45 -10.26
N LEU A 163 -22.12 7.26 -10.51
CA LEU A 163 -22.81 5.99 -10.27
C LEU A 163 -22.93 5.65 -8.79
N GLY A 164 -22.02 6.17 -7.95
CA GLY A 164 -22.07 5.95 -6.50
C GLY A 164 -23.12 6.82 -5.79
N ARG A 165 -23.63 7.85 -6.47
CA ARG A 165 -24.77 8.63 -6.01
C ARG A 165 -26.05 7.96 -6.49
N PHE A 166 -26.45 6.91 -5.79
CA PHE A 166 -27.84 6.52 -5.78
C PHE A 166 -28.52 7.40 -4.73
N ASP A 167 -29.18 8.47 -5.18
CA ASP A 167 -30.19 9.13 -4.36
C ASP A 167 -31.28 8.08 -4.14
N GLY A 168 -31.45 7.67 -2.88
CA GLY A 168 -32.52 6.77 -2.51
C GLY A 168 -33.84 7.52 -2.58
N ASP A 169 -34.57 7.32 -3.68
CA ASP A 169 -36.02 7.48 -3.70
C ASP A 169 -36.67 6.20 -3.15
#